data_AF-A0A0R3KNN0-F1
#
_entry.id   AF-A0A0R3KNN0-F1
#
_cell.length_a   1.000
_cell.length_b   1.000
_cell.length_c   1.000
_cell.angle_alpha   90.00
_cell.angle_beta   90.00
_cell.angle_gamma   90.00
#
_symmetry.space_group_name_H-M   'P 1'
#
loop_
_entity.id
_entity.type
_entity.pdbx_description
1 polymer ?
#
loop_
_entity_poly.entity_id
_entity_poly.type
_entity_poly.pdbx_seq_one_letter_code
_entity_poly.pdbx_strand_id
1 'polypeptide(L)'
;MANFKSLQMQLLEDVLRMGGGYVLNFSDRTFAEFFREELSIDIDDPKYSVMGGSKGKRMRYFLQNSPPTVVVKALKVLWQHREAAMERAGENETIPDVHRKMAALMQSIGGSWDYGVTSATPLAGVSQPKVAPEKVAALSSQFMALLNVEPHRRGYDFEKFLKELFNAYGMEARNPFRIRGEQIDGSFQLEGATYLLEAKWQNPLTNAAASACL
;
A
#
# COMPACT_ATOMS: atom_id res chain seq x y z
N MET A 1 14.99 10.09 -19.86
CA MET A 1 14.53 10.89 -18.71
C MET A 1 13.33 10.17 -18.10
N ALA A 2 13.11 10.25 -16.78
CA ALA A 2 12.01 9.52 -16.14
C ALA A 2 10.61 9.97 -16.61
N ASN A 3 10.43 11.28 -16.86
CA ASN A 3 9.24 11.88 -17.48
C ASN A 3 7.89 11.34 -16.95
N PHE A 4 7.53 11.72 -15.72
CA PHE A 4 6.29 11.31 -15.08
C PHE A 4 5.06 12.05 -15.64
N LYS A 5 3.95 11.33 -15.77
CA LYS A 5 2.63 11.91 -16.10
C LYS A 5 2.08 12.72 -14.92
N SER A 6 1.09 13.59 -15.18
CA SER A 6 0.49 14.48 -14.17
C SER A 6 0.05 13.75 -12.88
N LEU A 7 -0.65 12.62 -12.99
CA LEU A 7 -1.08 11.83 -11.82
C LEU A 7 0.10 11.23 -11.04
N GLN A 8 1.18 10.85 -11.72
CA GLN A 8 2.38 10.32 -11.06
C GLN A 8 3.14 11.45 -10.35
N MET A 9 3.20 12.63 -10.96
CA MET A 9 3.74 13.81 -10.31
C MET A 9 2.92 14.17 -9.06
N GLN A 10 1.60 14.14 -9.13
CA GLN A 10 0.74 14.40 -7.97
C GLN A 10 1.00 13.40 -6.83
N LEU A 11 1.13 12.10 -7.13
CA LEU A 11 1.52 11.11 -6.13
C LEU A 11 2.88 11.45 -5.49
N LEU A 12 3.87 11.86 -6.28
CA LEU A 12 5.17 12.27 -5.75
C LEU A 12 5.09 13.54 -4.90
N GLU A 13 4.22 14.49 -5.25
CA GLU A 13 3.94 15.67 -4.42
C GLU A 13 3.42 15.27 -3.04
N ASP A 14 2.48 14.33 -3.00
CA ASP A 14 1.87 13.84 -1.76
C ASP A 14 2.88 13.06 -0.92
N VAL A 15 3.59 12.10 -1.54
CA VAL A 15 4.58 11.25 -0.88
C VAL A 15 5.74 12.07 -0.32
N LEU A 16 6.26 13.00 -1.10
CA LEU A 16 7.40 13.85 -0.72
C LEU A 16 6.97 15.13 0.00
N ARG A 17 5.67 15.30 0.32
CA ARG A 17 5.11 16.48 1.00
C ARG A 17 5.57 17.80 0.37
N MET A 18 5.51 17.89 -0.95
CA MET A 18 6.07 19.02 -1.72
C MET A 18 5.13 20.23 -1.89
N GLY A 19 4.00 20.22 -1.18
CA GLY A 19 3.09 21.36 -1.07
C GLY A 19 3.82 22.62 -0.57
N GLY A 20 3.55 23.77 -1.19
CA GLY A 20 4.14 25.05 -0.77
C GLY A 20 5.65 25.19 -1.02
N GLY A 21 6.29 24.29 -1.77
CA GLY A 21 7.73 24.36 -2.07
C GLY A 21 8.65 23.69 -1.05
N TYR A 22 8.06 22.92 -0.12
CA TYR A 22 8.79 22.03 0.77
C TYR A 22 9.22 20.75 0.04
N VAL A 23 10.08 19.96 0.68
CA VAL A 23 10.38 18.56 0.32
C VAL A 23 10.63 17.86 1.65
N LEU A 24 9.70 16.99 2.07
CA LEU A 24 9.68 16.36 3.40
C LEU A 24 9.96 17.41 4.50
N ASN A 25 10.81 17.09 5.47
CA ASN A 25 11.25 17.99 6.54
C ASN A 25 12.63 18.64 6.27
N PHE A 26 13.08 18.72 5.01
CA PHE A 26 14.37 19.31 4.68
C PHE A 26 14.34 20.86 4.66
N SER A 27 15.40 21.46 5.22
CA SER A 27 15.83 22.82 4.85
C SER A 27 16.56 22.81 3.49
N ASP A 28 16.76 23.97 2.85
CA ASP A 28 17.52 24.03 1.58
C ASP A 28 18.95 23.48 1.73
N ARG A 29 19.62 23.78 2.86
CA ARG A 29 20.96 23.27 3.17
C ARG A 29 20.97 21.74 3.31
N THR A 30 20.12 21.20 4.17
CA THR A 30 20.06 19.75 4.44
C THR A 30 19.59 18.96 3.21
N PHE A 31 18.77 19.57 2.35
CA PHE A 31 18.37 18.97 1.08
C PHE A 31 19.56 18.82 0.13
N ALA A 32 20.38 19.87 0.02
CA ALA A 32 21.58 19.83 -0.80
C ALA A 32 22.63 18.84 -0.28
N GLU A 33 22.86 18.83 1.03
CA GLU A 33 23.75 17.87 1.70
C GLU A 33 23.28 16.43 1.45
N PHE A 34 21.99 16.13 1.64
CA PHE A 34 21.42 14.80 1.41
C PHE A 34 21.65 14.30 -0.03
N PHE A 35 21.41 15.14 -1.05
CA PHE A 35 21.65 14.76 -2.45
C PHE A 35 23.13 14.50 -2.74
N ARG A 36 24.02 15.27 -2.10
CA ARG A 36 25.46 15.11 -2.29
C ARG A 36 25.97 13.82 -1.64
N GLU A 37 25.53 13.52 -0.43
CA GLU A 37 26.00 12.36 0.34
C GLU A 37 25.40 11.05 -0.20
N GLU A 38 24.08 11.00 -0.39
CA GLU A 38 23.39 9.74 -0.72
C GLU A 38 23.39 9.44 -2.22
N LEU A 39 23.33 10.48 -3.05
CA LEU A 39 23.18 10.37 -4.50
C LEU A 39 24.42 10.78 -5.26
N SER A 40 25.41 11.40 -4.61
CA SER A 40 26.58 12.00 -5.25
C SER A 40 26.18 13.02 -6.33
N ILE A 41 25.10 13.76 -6.08
CA ILE A 41 24.52 14.75 -7.00
C ILE A 41 24.51 16.12 -6.33
N ASP A 42 25.03 17.11 -7.03
CA ASP A 42 24.90 18.50 -6.61
C ASP A 42 23.57 19.08 -7.09
N ILE A 43 22.55 19.01 -6.25
CA ILE A 43 21.19 19.48 -6.59
C ILE A 43 21.08 21.01 -6.65
N ASP A 44 22.10 21.74 -6.19
CA ASP A 44 22.24 23.19 -6.34
C ASP A 44 22.80 23.62 -7.71
N ASP A 45 23.26 22.66 -8.54
CA ASP A 45 23.76 22.93 -9.88
C ASP A 45 22.70 23.73 -10.68
N PRO A 46 23.09 24.85 -11.34
CA PRO A 46 22.19 25.70 -12.09
C PRO A 46 21.28 24.94 -13.07
N LYS A 47 21.71 23.79 -13.59
CA LYS A 47 20.90 22.93 -14.47
C LYS A 47 19.59 22.46 -13.83
N TYR A 48 19.51 22.34 -12.50
CA TYR A 48 18.28 21.96 -11.79
C TYR A 48 17.39 23.17 -11.46
N SER A 49 17.91 24.39 -11.61
CA SER A 49 17.22 25.63 -11.22
C SER A 49 16.45 26.31 -12.35
N VAL A 50 16.27 25.64 -13.50
CA VAL A 50 15.64 26.21 -14.72
C VAL A 50 14.25 26.80 -14.46
N MET A 51 13.46 26.20 -13.56
CA MET A 51 12.11 26.67 -13.20
C MET A 51 12.09 27.54 -11.91
N GLY A 52 13.26 27.82 -11.34
CA GLY A 52 13.52 28.60 -10.13
C GLY A 52 14.35 27.84 -9.08
N GLY A 53 14.97 28.59 -8.15
CA GLY A 53 15.98 28.06 -7.21
C GLY A 53 15.46 27.36 -5.95
N SER A 54 14.16 27.30 -5.70
CA SER A 54 13.65 26.64 -4.48
C SER A 54 13.83 25.12 -4.55
N LYS A 55 14.10 24.46 -3.42
CA LYS A 55 14.26 22.99 -3.34
C LYS A 55 13.14 22.21 -4.01
N GLY A 56 11.88 22.60 -3.82
CA GLY A 56 10.75 21.93 -4.46
C GLY A 56 10.74 22.07 -5.99
N LYS A 57 11.21 23.21 -6.53
CA LYS A 57 11.33 23.39 -7.99
C LYS A 57 12.49 22.59 -8.56
N ARG A 58 13.63 22.57 -7.86
CA ARG A 58 14.80 21.76 -8.21
C ARG A 58 14.48 20.26 -8.16
N MET A 59 13.71 19.82 -7.16
CA MET A 59 13.24 18.45 -7.03
C MET A 59 12.31 18.04 -8.19
N ARG A 60 11.32 18.87 -8.54
CA ARG A 60 10.45 18.61 -9.70
C ARG A 60 11.24 18.51 -11.01
N TYR A 61 12.16 19.44 -11.22
CA TYR A 61 13.01 19.41 -12.42
C TYR A 61 13.88 18.14 -12.45
N PHE A 62 14.51 17.79 -11.32
CA PHE A 62 15.30 16.58 -11.17
C PHE A 62 14.49 15.32 -11.51
N LEU A 63 13.28 15.19 -10.96
CA LEU A 63 12.39 14.04 -11.19
C LEU A 63 12.01 13.89 -12.66
N GLN A 64 11.82 14.99 -13.40
CA GLN A 64 11.41 14.90 -14.80
C GLN A 64 12.57 14.77 -15.79
N ASN A 65 13.72 15.38 -15.50
CA ASN A 65 14.81 15.54 -16.47
C ASN A 65 16.02 14.64 -16.21
N SER A 66 16.07 13.92 -15.09
CA SER A 66 17.18 13.02 -14.78
C SER A 66 16.99 11.62 -15.41
N PRO A 67 18.08 10.83 -15.56
CA PRO A 67 17.99 9.43 -15.98
C PRO A 67 17.09 8.61 -15.04
N PRO A 68 16.27 7.67 -15.55
CA PRO A 68 15.39 6.86 -14.72
C PRO A 68 16.10 6.13 -13.58
N THR A 69 17.30 5.59 -13.83
CA THR A 69 18.11 4.88 -12.82
C THR A 69 18.45 5.76 -11.61
N VAL A 70 18.80 7.02 -11.87
CA VAL A 70 19.13 8.02 -10.85
C VAL A 70 17.87 8.43 -10.08
N VAL A 71 16.74 8.61 -10.78
CA VAL A 71 15.45 8.95 -10.16
C VAL A 71 14.96 7.81 -9.26
N VAL A 72 15.07 6.55 -9.70
CA VAL A 72 14.73 5.38 -8.88
C VAL A 72 15.56 5.38 -7.60
N LYS A 73 16.89 5.52 -7.69
CA LYS A 73 17.76 5.57 -6.50
C LYS A 73 17.33 6.71 -5.56
N ALA A 74 17.10 7.91 -6.08
CA ALA A 74 16.67 9.06 -5.29
C ALA A 74 15.35 8.82 -4.55
N LEU A 75 14.35 8.28 -5.24
CA LEU A 75 13.05 7.99 -4.64
C LEU A 75 13.14 6.92 -3.53
N LYS A 76 14.02 5.92 -3.69
CA LYS A 76 14.26 4.90 -2.66
C LYS A 76 14.86 5.48 -1.38
N VAL A 77 15.91 6.31 -1.48
CA VAL A 77 16.54 6.91 -0.30
C VAL A 77 15.63 7.96 0.35
N LEU A 78 14.91 8.76 -0.46
CA LEU A 78 13.93 9.72 0.07
C LEU A 78 12.77 9.04 0.81
N TRP A 79 12.36 7.85 0.36
CA TRP A 79 11.36 7.04 1.06
C TRP A 79 11.86 6.62 2.45
N GLN A 80 13.08 6.11 2.56
CA GLN A 80 13.68 5.74 3.85
C GLN A 80 13.74 6.94 4.81
N HIS A 81 14.15 8.11 4.30
CA HIS A 81 14.16 9.33 5.09
C HIS A 81 12.75 9.72 5.58
N ARG A 82 11.75 9.58 4.71
CA ARG A 82 10.34 9.82 5.05
C ARG A 82 9.86 8.88 6.15
N GLU A 83 10.10 7.58 6.02
CA GLU A 83 9.72 6.59 7.04
C GLU A 83 10.37 6.92 8.40
N ALA A 84 11.68 7.18 8.42
CA ALA A 84 12.39 7.56 9.64
C ALA A 84 11.91 8.91 10.23
N ALA A 85 11.43 9.83 9.41
CA ALA A 85 10.85 11.09 9.88
C ALA A 85 9.46 10.88 10.49
N MET A 86 8.63 10.03 9.88
CA MET A 86 7.30 9.70 10.37
C MET A 86 7.36 8.90 11.68
N GLU A 87 8.27 7.93 11.79
CA GLU A 87 8.48 7.16 13.01
C GLU A 87 8.85 8.06 14.20
N ARG A 88 9.79 9.00 14.00
CA ARG A 88 10.17 9.98 15.03
C ARG A 88 9.04 10.92 15.45
N ALA A 89 8.14 11.23 14.51
CA ALA A 89 7.00 12.09 14.76
C ALA A 89 5.77 11.33 15.31
N GLY A 90 5.81 9.98 15.33
CA GLY A 90 4.65 9.16 15.67
C GLY A 90 3.51 9.26 14.65
N GLU A 91 3.83 9.58 13.39
CA GLU A 91 2.85 9.74 12.32
C GLU A 91 2.58 8.42 11.60
N ASN A 92 1.32 8.16 11.26
CA ASN A 92 0.93 7.01 10.46
C ASN A 92 0.84 7.37 8.96
N GLU A 93 0.93 6.36 8.10
CA GLU A 93 0.71 6.52 6.66
C GLU A 93 -0.72 7.01 6.38
N THR A 94 -0.84 8.09 5.62
CA THR A 94 -2.12 8.72 5.27
C THR A 94 -2.50 8.50 3.81
N ILE A 95 -1.55 8.09 2.97
CA ILE A 95 -1.78 7.84 1.54
C ILE A 95 -2.29 6.39 1.37
N PRO A 96 -3.53 6.17 0.92
CA PRO A 96 -4.05 4.83 0.72
C PRO A 96 -3.26 4.08 -0.37
N ASP A 97 -3.00 2.80 -0.16
CA ASP A 97 -2.29 1.91 -1.08
C ASP A 97 -0.93 2.47 -1.56
N VAL A 98 -0.22 3.23 -0.72
CA VAL A 98 0.99 3.97 -1.12
C VAL A 98 2.05 3.05 -1.73
N HIS A 99 2.29 1.87 -1.17
CA HIS A 99 3.29 0.93 -1.69
C HIS A 99 2.91 0.40 -3.07
N ARG A 100 1.63 0.06 -3.28
CA ARG A 100 1.12 -0.38 -4.60
C ARG A 100 1.25 0.74 -5.63
N LYS A 101 0.90 1.97 -5.26
CA LYS A 101 1.02 3.15 -6.13
C LYS A 101 2.48 3.46 -6.48
N MET A 102 3.38 3.41 -5.49
CA MET A 102 4.82 3.62 -5.68
C MET A 102 5.44 2.50 -6.54
N ALA A 103 5.03 1.25 -6.35
CA ALA A 103 5.45 0.14 -7.20
C ALA A 103 5.07 0.36 -8.68
N ALA A 104 3.82 0.73 -8.95
CA ALA A 104 3.38 1.04 -10.31
C ALA A 104 4.14 2.23 -10.92
N LEU A 105 4.41 3.26 -10.11
CA LEU A 105 5.20 4.42 -10.53
C LEU A 105 6.64 4.02 -10.86
N MET A 106 7.31 3.24 -10.01
CA MET A 106 8.68 2.79 -10.28
C MET A 106 8.76 1.88 -11.50
N GLN A 107 7.80 0.96 -11.66
CA GLN A 107 7.74 0.09 -12.83
C GLN A 107 7.62 0.88 -14.13
N SER A 108 6.86 2.00 -14.12
CA SER A 108 6.70 2.84 -15.32
C SER A 108 7.99 3.49 -15.82
N ILE A 109 9.00 3.60 -14.96
CA ILE A 109 10.32 4.16 -15.29
C ILE A 109 11.43 3.08 -15.30
N GLY A 110 11.06 1.81 -15.28
CA GLY A 110 12.00 0.68 -15.31
C GLY A 110 12.70 0.38 -13.98
N GLY A 111 12.14 0.84 -12.85
CA GLY A 111 12.62 0.55 -11.51
C GLY A 111 11.82 -0.54 -10.78
N SER A 112 12.37 -1.01 -9.66
CA SER A 112 11.68 -1.89 -8.69
C SER A 112 11.36 -1.12 -7.42
N TRP A 113 10.25 -1.45 -6.76
CA TRP A 113 9.91 -0.96 -5.45
C TRP A 113 10.05 -2.08 -4.43
N ASP A 114 11.01 -1.94 -3.53
CA ASP A 114 11.38 -2.99 -2.57
C ASP A 114 10.92 -2.64 -1.14
N TYR A 115 10.22 -1.51 -0.96
CA TYR A 115 9.72 -1.02 0.33
C TYR A 115 8.24 -1.41 0.52
N GLY A 116 7.86 -1.76 1.75
CA GLY A 116 6.58 -2.44 2.02
C GLY A 116 6.64 -3.95 1.77
N VAL A 117 7.81 -4.47 1.36
CA VAL A 117 8.21 -5.84 1.68
C VAL A 117 8.89 -5.77 3.04
N THR A 118 8.11 -5.70 4.11
CA THR A 118 8.65 -5.80 5.46
C THR A 118 9.48 -7.08 5.54
N SER A 119 10.69 -6.99 6.08
CA SER A 119 11.57 -8.11 6.40
C SER A 119 10.82 -9.20 7.17
N ALA A 120 10.29 -10.15 6.42
CA ALA A 120 10.04 -11.52 6.79
C ALA A 120 10.56 -12.35 5.60
N THR A 121 11.34 -13.37 5.92
CA THR A 121 11.71 -14.55 5.11
C THR A 121 10.97 -14.66 3.74
N PRO A 122 11.68 -14.95 2.63
CA PRO A 122 11.13 -14.83 1.27
C PRO A 122 9.84 -15.63 1.09
N LEU A 123 8.71 -14.92 1.12
CA LEU A 123 7.44 -15.39 0.58
C LEU A 123 7.33 -14.86 -0.84
N ALA A 124 7.26 -15.81 -1.76
CA ALA A 124 7.04 -15.62 -3.18
C ALA A 124 5.95 -14.57 -3.43
N GLY A 125 6.19 -13.72 -4.43
CA GLY A 125 5.45 -12.49 -4.67
C GLY A 125 3.93 -12.61 -4.59
N VAL A 126 3.32 -11.59 -4.00
CA VAL A 126 1.90 -11.30 -4.20
C VAL A 126 1.71 -10.70 -5.60
N SER A 127 1.97 -11.51 -6.63
CA SER A 127 0.94 -11.65 -7.64
C SER A 127 -0.32 -12.05 -6.88
N GLN A 128 -1.48 -11.42 -7.13
CA GLN A 128 -2.75 -12.07 -6.75
C GLN A 128 -2.58 -13.55 -7.07
N PRO A 129 -2.77 -14.48 -6.11
CA PRO A 129 -2.66 -15.88 -6.46
C PRO A 129 -3.58 -16.03 -7.67
N LYS A 130 -3.02 -16.50 -8.80
CA LYS A 130 -3.83 -16.98 -9.90
C LYS A 130 -4.55 -18.19 -9.33
N VAL A 131 -5.63 -17.95 -8.60
CA VAL A 131 -6.50 -18.98 -8.06
C VAL A 131 -6.92 -19.77 -9.29
N ALA A 132 -6.60 -21.06 -9.29
CA ALA A 132 -6.91 -21.91 -10.44
C ALA A 132 -8.40 -21.75 -10.77
N PRO A 133 -8.78 -21.64 -12.05
CA PRO A 133 -10.18 -21.44 -12.44
C PRO A 133 -11.10 -22.51 -11.86
N GLU A 134 -10.60 -23.73 -11.68
CA GLU A 134 -11.29 -24.83 -11.00
C GLU A 134 -11.63 -24.51 -9.53
N LYS A 135 -10.70 -23.90 -8.79
CA LYS A 135 -10.90 -23.50 -7.40
C LYS A 135 -11.90 -22.34 -7.29
N VAL A 136 -11.89 -21.41 -8.24
CA VAL A 136 -12.91 -20.35 -8.34
C VAL A 136 -14.28 -20.95 -8.60
N ALA A 137 -14.40 -21.86 -9.56
CA ALA A 137 -15.66 -22.55 -9.87
C ALA A 137 -16.18 -23.35 -8.66
N ALA A 138 -15.30 -24.02 -7.92
CA ALA A 138 -15.65 -24.74 -6.70
C ALA A 138 -16.18 -23.81 -5.61
N LEU A 139 -15.50 -22.67 -5.37
CA LEU A 139 -15.96 -21.65 -4.41
C LEU A 139 -17.32 -21.06 -4.81
N SER A 140 -17.54 -20.79 -6.10
CA SER A 140 -18.84 -20.34 -6.59
C SER A 140 -19.94 -21.38 -6.36
N SER A 141 -19.67 -22.66 -6.66
CA SER A 141 -20.63 -23.74 -6.42
C SER A 141 -20.96 -23.90 -4.94
N GLN A 142 -19.95 -23.86 -4.07
CA GLN A 142 -20.11 -23.91 -2.62
C GLN A 142 -20.95 -22.74 -2.09
N PHE A 143 -20.69 -21.52 -2.58
CA PHE A 143 -21.48 -20.35 -2.22
C PHE A 143 -22.96 -20.50 -2.63
N MET A 144 -23.23 -20.99 -3.84
CA MET A 144 -24.59 -21.22 -4.30
C MET A 144 -25.30 -22.31 -3.49
N ALA A 145 -24.57 -23.32 -2.99
CA ALA A 145 -25.13 -24.34 -2.11
C ALA A 145 -25.57 -23.76 -0.76
N LEU A 146 -24.85 -22.78 -0.21
CA LEU A 146 -25.20 -22.12 1.06
C LEU A 146 -26.59 -21.44 1.02
N LEU A 147 -27.05 -21.02 -0.15
CA LEU A 147 -28.38 -20.39 -0.31
C LEU A 147 -29.53 -21.30 0.13
N ASN A 148 -29.34 -22.62 0.03
CA ASN A 148 -30.35 -23.63 0.33
C ASN A 148 -30.18 -24.27 1.73
N VAL A 149 -29.26 -23.77 2.55
CA VAL A 149 -29.02 -24.28 3.91
C VAL A 149 -29.90 -23.55 4.92
N GLU A 150 -30.42 -24.23 5.94
CA GLU A 150 -31.22 -23.62 7.01
C GLU A 150 -30.46 -22.49 7.75
N PRO A 151 -31.14 -21.42 8.21
CA PRO A 151 -30.48 -20.18 8.68
C PRO A 151 -29.38 -20.37 9.73
N HIS A 152 -29.63 -21.19 10.76
CA HIS A 152 -28.65 -21.44 11.82
C HIS A 152 -27.40 -22.16 11.32
N ARG A 153 -27.59 -23.17 10.47
CA ARG A 153 -26.49 -23.95 9.92
C ARG A 153 -25.71 -23.16 8.87
N ARG A 154 -26.41 -22.28 8.15
CA ARG A 154 -25.86 -21.42 7.10
C ARG A 154 -24.80 -20.46 7.62
N GLY A 155 -25.01 -19.84 8.79
CA GLY A 155 -24.00 -18.95 9.38
C GLY A 155 -22.66 -19.65 9.60
N TYR A 156 -22.69 -20.80 10.25
CA TYR A 156 -21.49 -21.60 10.51
C TYR A 156 -20.81 -22.13 9.22
N ASP A 157 -21.60 -22.58 8.25
CA ASP A 157 -21.05 -23.04 6.97
C ASP A 157 -20.53 -21.85 6.13
N PHE A 158 -21.07 -20.64 6.33
CA PHE A 158 -20.57 -19.40 5.72
C PHE A 158 -19.23 -18.95 6.31
N GLU A 159 -19.04 -19.04 7.64
CA GLU A 159 -17.74 -18.79 8.28
C GLU A 159 -16.63 -19.67 7.67
N LYS A 160 -16.92 -20.96 7.48
CA LYS A 160 -16.00 -21.90 6.82
C LYS A 160 -15.70 -21.51 5.38
N PHE A 161 -16.73 -21.15 4.62
CA PHE A 161 -16.58 -20.68 3.25
C PHE A 161 -15.69 -19.43 3.18
N LEU A 162 -15.90 -18.44 4.05
CA LEU A 162 -15.08 -17.23 4.10
C LEU A 162 -13.62 -17.55 4.40
N LYS A 163 -13.36 -18.47 5.34
CA LYS A 163 -11.99 -18.94 5.61
C LYS A 163 -11.35 -19.58 4.38
N GLU A 164 -12.08 -20.43 3.66
CA GLU A 164 -11.57 -21.07 2.43
C GLU A 164 -11.33 -20.07 1.30
N LEU A 165 -12.23 -19.10 1.15
CA LEU A 165 -12.11 -17.98 0.22
C LEU A 165 -10.83 -17.19 0.49
N PHE A 166 -10.67 -16.66 1.70
CA PHE A 166 -9.52 -15.84 2.07
C PHE A 166 -8.19 -16.61 1.93
N ASN A 167 -8.17 -17.90 2.31
CA ASN A 167 -6.99 -18.74 2.12
C ASN A 167 -6.69 -19.03 0.64
N ALA A 168 -7.70 -19.16 -0.22
CA ALA A 168 -7.48 -19.28 -1.67
C ALA A 168 -6.78 -18.04 -2.23
N TYR A 169 -7.02 -16.87 -1.63
CA TYR A 169 -6.35 -15.61 -1.96
C TYR A 169 -5.08 -15.31 -1.16
N GLY A 170 -4.57 -16.27 -0.38
CA GLY A 170 -3.31 -16.13 0.37
C GLY A 170 -3.39 -15.24 1.60
N MET A 171 -4.59 -15.00 2.14
CA MET A 171 -4.81 -14.08 3.26
C MET A 171 -4.72 -14.74 4.65
N GLU A 172 -4.13 -15.93 4.78
CA GLU A 172 -3.91 -16.63 6.06
C GLU A 172 -5.09 -16.55 7.07
N ALA A 173 -6.29 -16.91 6.64
CA ALA A 173 -7.48 -16.77 7.46
C ALA A 173 -7.50 -17.73 8.65
N ARG A 174 -7.79 -17.18 9.83
CA ARG A 174 -7.86 -17.84 11.13
C ARG A 174 -9.31 -18.16 11.47
N ASN A 175 -9.48 -19.22 12.27
CA ASN A 175 -10.78 -19.64 12.80
C ASN A 175 -11.36 -18.58 13.76
N PRO A 176 -12.67 -18.68 14.07
CA PRO A 176 -13.29 -17.91 15.14
C PRO A 176 -12.50 -18.04 16.46
N PHE A 177 -12.40 -16.94 17.21
CA PHE A 177 -11.68 -16.89 18.49
C PHE A 177 -12.32 -15.89 19.45
N ARG A 178 -11.90 -15.89 20.72
CA ARG A 178 -12.45 -15.01 21.76
C ARG A 178 -11.41 -14.05 22.31
N ILE A 179 -11.78 -12.79 22.48
CA ILE A 179 -11.00 -11.77 23.20
C ILE A 179 -11.87 -11.24 24.34
N ARG A 180 -11.38 -11.30 25.59
CA ARG A 180 -12.02 -10.68 26.77
C ARG A 180 -13.56 -10.76 26.82
N GLY A 181 -14.13 -11.95 26.57
CA GLY A 181 -15.57 -12.22 26.66
C GLY A 181 -16.36 -12.02 25.37
N GLU A 182 -15.77 -11.45 24.33
CA GLU A 182 -16.36 -11.29 23.00
C GLU A 182 -15.87 -12.39 22.05
N GLN A 183 -16.75 -12.88 21.17
CA GLN A 183 -16.44 -13.84 20.12
C GLN A 183 -16.32 -13.11 18.78
N ILE A 184 -15.22 -13.37 18.08
CA ILE A 184 -14.94 -12.85 16.73
C ILE A 184 -15.04 -14.02 15.75
N ASP A 185 -15.76 -13.83 14.65
CA ASP A 185 -16.00 -14.89 13.64
C ASP A 185 -14.73 -15.30 12.89
N GLY A 186 -13.73 -14.43 12.82
CA GLY A 186 -12.41 -14.81 12.33
C GLY A 186 -11.43 -13.64 12.22
N SER A 187 -10.29 -13.92 11.61
CA SER A 187 -9.37 -12.87 11.19
C SER A 187 -8.58 -13.32 9.98
N PHE A 188 -8.01 -12.39 9.22
CA PHE A 188 -7.15 -12.69 8.09
C PHE A 188 -6.02 -11.67 7.99
N GLN A 189 -4.94 -12.04 7.32
CA GLN A 189 -3.81 -11.17 7.04
C GLN A 189 -3.95 -10.55 5.66
N LEU A 190 -3.81 -9.24 5.58
CA LEU A 190 -3.73 -8.51 4.33
C LEU A 190 -2.68 -7.42 4.49
N GLU A 191 -1.71 -7.39 3.58
CA GLU A 191 -0.63 -6.38 3.58
C GLU A 191 0.13 -6.29 4.92
N GLY A 192 0.30 -7.42 5.62
CA GLY A 192 0.98 -7.48 6.91
C GLY A 192 0.16 -7.00 8.11
N ALA A 193 -1.08 -6.57 7.90
CA ALA A 193 -2.02 -6.24 8.96
C ALA A 193 -3.00 -7.40 9.23
N THR A 194 -3.40 -7.57 10.49
CA THR A 194 -4.46 -8.50 10.88
C THR A 194 -5.80 -7.76 10.87
N TYR A 195 -6.72 -8.20 10.02
CA TYR A 195 -8.09 -7.72 9.97
C TYR A 195 -8.98 -8.68 10.76
N LEU A 196 -9.81 -8.13 11.65
CA LEU A 196 -10.86 -8.88 12.32
C LEU A 196 -12.07 -9.00 11.39
N LEU A 197 -12.70 -10.17 11.39
CA LEU A 197 -13.85 -10.48 10.56
C LEU A 197 -15.05 -10.75 11.44
N GLU A 198 -16.14 -10.04 11.16
CA GLU A 198 -17.49 -10.31 11.67
C GLU A 198 -18.39 -10.55 10.45
N ALA A 199 -19.10 -11.68 10.42
CA ALA A 199 -19.81 -12.14 9.25
C ALA A 199 -21.29 -12.40 9.57
N LYS A 200 -22.18 -11.57 9.02
CA LYS A 200 -23.62 -11.73 9.21
C LYS A 200 -24.34 -12.07 7.91
N TRP A 201 -24.97 -13.24 7.86
CA TRP A 201 -25.83 -13.63 6.74
C TRP A 201 -27.27 -13.17 6.98
N GLN A 202 -27.83 -12.37 6.05
CA GLN A 202 -29.24 -11.93 6.10
C GLN A 202 -29.89 -12.09 4.71
N ASN A 203 -31.12 -12.60 4.66
CA ASN A 203 -31.93 -12.65 3.44
C ASN A 203 -32.50 -11.28 3.03
N PRO A 204 -32.97 -10.40 3.95
CA PRO A 204 -33.34 -9.04 3.57
C PRO A 204 -32.10 -8.19 3.26
N LEU A 205 -32.22 -7.30 2.28
CA LEU A 205 -31.21 -6.29 1.98
C LEU A 205 -30.95 -5.46 3.24
N THR A 206 -29.69 -5.39 3.67
CA THR A 206 -29.31 -4.63 4.85
C THR A 206 -29.17 -3.15 4.49
N ASN A 207 -29.82 -2.25 5.24
CA ASN A 207 -29.55 -0.82 5.16
C ASN A 207 -28.16 -0.52 5.74
N ALA A 208 -27.36 0.27 5.03
CA ALA A 208 -25.96 0.60 5.38
C ALA A 208 -25.76 1.21 6.79
N ALA A 209 -26.83 1.67 7.46
CA ALA A 209 -26.78 2.22 8.82
C ALA A 209 -26.69 1.16 9.94
N ALA A 210 -26.90 -0.13 9.64
CA ALA A 210 -26.96 -1.18 10.67
C ALA A 210 -25.60 -1.80 11.04
N SER A 211 -24.51 -1.42 10.38
CA SER A 211 -23.17 -2.01 10.58
C SER A 211 -22.17 -1.07 11.28
N ALA A 212 -22.60 0.11 11.75
CA ALA A 212 -21.74 1.14 12.35
C ALA A 212 -21.76 1.18 13.88
N CYS A 213 -22.18 0.11 14.56
CA CYS A 213 -22.14 0.02 16.02
C CYS A 213 -21.52 -1.30 16.46
N LEU A 214 -20.19 -1.35 16.39
CA LEU A 214 -19.30 -2.12 17.24
C LEU A 214 -18.06 -1.25 17.50
#